data_AF-A0A849RZ76-F1
#
_entry.id   AF-A0A849RZ76-F1
#
_cell.length_a   1.000
_cell.length_b   1.000
_cell.length_c   1.000
_cell.angle_alpha   90.00
_cell.angle_beta   90.00
_cell.angle_gamma   90.00
#
_symmetry.space_group_name_H-M   'P 1'
#
loop_
_entity.id
_entity.type
_entity.pdbx_description
1 polymer ?
#
loop_
_entity_poly.entity_id
_entity_poly.type
_entity_poly.pdbx_seq_one_letter_code
_entity_poly.pdbx_strand_id
1 'polypeptide(L)'
;MATATVQVPVLMSKAQKHRLARKAKASKLTMGELLRQGGERFDPQEDLALLARLAHHVTLTTTKTIRAIDHTLSLVAASERRIERLTRTTRKTSSHGAH
;
A
#
# COMPACT_ATOMS: atom_id res chain seq x y z
N MET A 1 48.27 -10.43 0.30
CA MET A 1 47.15 -10.39 1.27
C MET A 1 46.17 -11.49 0.88
N ALA A 2 45.91 -12.45 1.77
CA ALA A 2 45.06 -13.60 1.46
C ALA A 2 43.61 -13.16 1.28
N THR A 3 42.98 -13.61 0.19
CA THR A 3 41.57 -13.39 -0.12
C THR A 3 40.70 -14.03 0.96
N ALA A 4 40.03 -13.21 1.77
CA ALA A 4 39.21 -13.62 2.92
C ALA A 4 37.83 -14.20 2.54
N THR A 5 37.77 -15.02 1.48
CA THR A 5 36.53 -15.63 1.01
C THR A 5 36.62 -17.15 1.14
N VAL A 6 35.62 -17.76 1.77
CA VAL A 6 35.51 -19.22 1.93
C VAL A 6 34.43 -19.75 0.98
N GLN A 7 34.67 -20.92 0.39
CA GLN A 7 33.66 -21.60 -0.42
C GLN A 7 32.62 -22.28 0.48
N VAL A 8 31.33 -22.03 0.20
CA VAL A 8 30.21 -22.69 0.88
C VAL A 8 29.46 -23.54 -0.16
N PRO A 9 29.62 -24.88 -0.16
CA PRO A 9 28.89 -25.74 -1.08
C PRO A 9 27.42 -25.84 -0.65
N VAL A 10 26.50 -25.57 -1.59
CA VAL A 10 25.05 -25.68 -1.37
C VAL A 10 24.48 -26.76 -2.27
N LEU A 11 23.93 -27.81 -1.67
CA LEU A 11 23.27 -28.88 -2.40
C LEU A 11 21.87 -28.45 -2.84
N MET A 12 21.55 -28.72 -4.10
CA MET A 12 20.27 -28.36 -4.69
C MET A 12 19.89 -29.36 -5.78
N SER A 13 18.59 -29.62 -5.90
CA SER A 13 18.04 -30.35 -7.04
C SER A 13 18.26 -29.57 -8.34
N LYS A 14 18.25 -30.27 -9.48
CA LYS A 14 18.30 -29.65 -10.82
C LYS A 14 17.22 -28.57 -10.98
N ALA A 15 16.01 -28.85 -10.51
CA ALA A 15 14.89 -27.91 -10.57
C ALA A 15 15.12 -26.65 -9.73
N GLN A 16 15.64 -26.78 -8.50
CA GLN A 16 15.99 -25.64 -7.66
C GLN A 16 17.06 -24.77 -8.31
N LYS A 17 18.15 -25.39 -8.82
CA LYS A 17 19.22 -24.68 -9.53
C LYS A 17 18.68 -23.89 -10.71
N HIS A 18 17.82 -24.50 -11.53
CA HIS A 18 17.23 -23.82 -12.68
C HIS A 18 16.33 -22.66 -12.26
N ARG A 19 15.50 -22.82 -11.23
CA ARG A 19 14.64 -21.73 -10.71
C ARG A 19 15.47 -20.54 -10.24
N LEU A 20 16.52 -20.78 -9.46
CA LEU A 20 17.40 -19.72 -8.97
C LEU A 20 18.18 -19.05 -10.11
N ALA A 21 18.59 -19.80 -11.13
CA ALA A 21 19.30 -19.24 -12.28
C ALA A 21 18.40 -18.25 -13.06
N ARG A 22 17.11 -18.59 -13.22
CA ARG A 22 16.14 -17.69 -13.84
C ARG A 22 15.93 -16.43 -13.00
N LYS A 23 15.83 -16.56 -11.68
CA LYS A 23 15.74 -15.41 -10.76
C LYS A 23 16.97 -14.50 -10.87
N ALA A 24 18.17 -15.09 -10.81
CA ALA A 24 19.43 -14.35 -10.93
C ALA A 24 19.48 -13.57 -12.25
N LYS A 25 19.16 -14.22 -13.37
CA LYS A 25 19.07 -13.58 -14.69
C LYS A 25 18.06 -12.44 -14.73
N ALA A 26 16.85 -12.65 -14.21
CA ALA A 26 15.80 -11.63 -14.16
C ALA A 26 16.22 -10.42 -13.31
N SER A 27 16.97 -10.65 -12.23
CA SER A 27 17.49 -9.62 -11.35
C SER A 27 18.83 -9.01 -11.79
N LYS A 28 19.39 -9.44 -12.94
CA LYS A 28 20.72 -9.02 -13.43
C LYS A 28 21.85 -9.28 -12.42
N LEU A 29 21.75 -10.36 -11.66
CA LEU A 29 22.75 -10.81 -10.69
C LEU A 29 23.36 -12.14 -11.14
N THR A 30 24.57 -12.43 -10.69
CA THR A 30 25.09 -13.80 -10.72
C THR A 30 24.35 -14.68 -9.70
N MET A 31 24.43 -16.00 -9.88
CA MET A 31 23.87 -16.94 -8.91
C MET A 31 24.47 -16.74 -7.51
N GLY A 32 25.80 -16.53 -7.43
CA GLY A 32 26.50 -16.34 -6.17
C GLY A 32 26.07 -15.07 -5.45
N GLU A 33 25.90 -13.95 -6.18
CA GLU A 33 25.40 -12.70 -5.61
C GLU A 33 23.96 -12.82 -5.14
N LEU A 34 23.08 -13.44 -5.92
CA LEU A 34 21.70 -13.68 -5.52
C LEU A 34 21.63 -14.50 -4.22
N LEU A 35 22.40 -15.58 -4.13
CA LEU A 35 22.42 -16.45 -2.96
C LEU A 35 23.04 -15.75 -1.74
N ARG A 36 24.12 -14.99 -1.93
CA ARG A 36 24.76 -14.22 -0.86
C ARG A 36 23.80 -13.15 -0.32
N GLN A 37 23.21 -12.34 -1.19
CA GLN A 37 22.24 -11.33 -0.78
C GLN A 37 21.00 -11.95 -0.14
N GLY A 38 20.51 -13.07 -0.68
CA GLY A 38 19.36 -13.79 -0.12
C GLY A 38 19.66 -14.34 1.27
N GLY A 39 20.86 -14.90 1.48
CA GLY A 39 21.29 -15.41 2.79
C GLY A 39 21.53 -14.30 3.81
N GLU A 40 22.18 -13.21 3.42
CA GLU A 40 22.43 -12.03 4.28
C GLU A 40 21.13 -11.33 4.73
N ARG A 41 20.09 -11.36 3.90
CA ARG A 41 18.79 -10.73 4.17
C ARG A 41 17.76 -11.67 4.77
N PHE A 42 18.06 -12.96 4.89
CA PHE A 42 17.09 -13.92 5.38
C PHE A 42 16.92 -13.76 6.89
N ASP A 43 15.89 -13.02 7.29
CA ASP A 43 15.40 -12.96 8.65
C ASP A 43 13.90 -13.35 8.66
N PRO A 44 13.57 -14.58 9.09
CA PRO A 44 12.19 -15.05 9.07
C PRO A 44 11.26 -14.28 10.03
N GLN A 45 11.80 -13.64 11.07
CA GLN A 45 10.99 -12.85 12.01
C GLN A 45 10.74 -11.45 11.45
N GLU A 46 11.74 -10.84 10.82
CA GLU A 46 11.59 -9.53 10.18
C GLU A 46 10.60 -9.57 9.01
N ASP A 47 10.65 -10.61 8.18
CA ASP A 47 9.76 -10.78 7.02
C ASP A 47 8.27 -10.83 7.45
N LEU A 48 7.96 -11.57 8.52
CA LEU A 48 6.60 -11.64 9.07
C LEU A 48 6.17 -10.31 9.68
N ALA A 49 7.06 -9.62 10.39
CA ALA A 49 6.79 -8.32 10.97
C ALA A 49 6.56 -7.24 9.90
N LEU A 50 7.21 -7.35 8.73
CA LEU A 50 7.04 -6.41 7.62
C LEU A 50 5.67 -6.57 6.96
N LEU A 51 5.22 -7.81 6.74
CA LEU A 51 3.87 -8.11 6.24
C LEU A 51 2.79 -7.64 7.23
N ALA A 52 2.98 -7.88 8.53
CA ALA A 52 2.04 -7.43 9.56
C ALA A 52 1.93 -5.89 9.60
N ARG A 53 3.07 -5.19 9.50
CA ARG A 53 3.10 -3.72 9.43
C ARG A 53 2.38 -3.17 8.20
N LEU A 54 2.58 -3.79 7.04
CA LEU A 54 1.88 -3.39 5.82
C LEU A 54 0.36 -3.57 5.97
N ALA A 55 -0.09 -4.73 6.47
CA ALA A 55 -1.50 -4.99 6.69
C ALA A 55 -2.12 -3.95 7.65
N HIS A 56 -1.43 -3.67 8.76
CA HIS A 56 -1.87 -2.64 9.72
C HIS A 56 -1.98 -1.25 9.07
N HIS A 57 -0.98 -0.84 8.28
CA HIS A 57 -0.98 0.45 7.62
C HIS A 57 -2.13 0.57 6.61
N VAL A 58 -2.40 -0.48 5.83
CA VAL A 58 -3.51 -0.53 4.88
C VAL A 58 -4.83 -0.39 5.61
N THR A 59 -5.06 -1.15 6.69
CA THR A 59 -6.29 -1.05 7.48
C THR A 59 -6.47 0.35 8.05
N LEU A 60 -5.44 0.91 8.69
CA LEU A 60 -5.49 2.24 9.29
C LEU A 60 -5.82 3.32 8.25
N THR A 61 -5.17 3.26 7.09
CA THR A 61 -5.36 4.22 6.00
C THR A 61 -6.78 4.11 5.45
N THR A 62 -7.25 2.90 5.17
CA THR A 62 -8.62 2.66 4.69
C THR A 62 -9.66 3.19 5.68
N THR A 63 -9.50 2.94 6.98
CA THR A 63 -10.42 3.49 8.00
C THR A 63 -10.42 5.01 8.02
N LYS A 64 -9.25 5.64 7.93
CA LYS A 64 -9.14 7.11 7.86
C LYS A 64 -9.83 7.66 6.62
N THR A 65 -9.62 7.03 5.46
CA THR A 65 -10.23 7.44 4.19
C THR A 65 -11.75 7.32 4.23
N ILE A 66 -12.29 6.21 4.75
CA ILE A 66 -13.74 6.04 4.92
C ILE A 66 -14.32 7.18 5.76
N ARG A 67 -13.72 7.48 6.92
CA ARG A 67 -14.16 8.57 7.79
C ARG A 67 -14.12 9.93 7.10
N ALA A 68 -13.09 10.19 6.28
CA ALA A 68 -12.99 11.43 5.51
C ALA A 68 -14.07 11.54 4.43
N ILE A 69 -14.40 10.43 3.77
CA ILE A 69 -15.50 10.36 2.81
C ILE A 69 -16.83 10.64 3.51
N ASP A 70 -17.12 9.95 4.61
CA ASP A 70 -18.36 10.12 5.37
C ASP A 70 -18.53 11.57 5.84
N HIS A 71 -17.44 12.17 6.35
CA HIS A 71 -17.43 13.57 6.73
C HIS A 71 -17.73 14.49 5.54
N THR A 72 -17.09 14.26 4.39
CA THR A 72 -17.32 15.07 3.18
C THR A 72 -18.77 14.96 2.71
N LEU A 73 -19.34 13.76 2.69
CA LEU A 73 -20.75 13.54 2.33
C LEU A 73 -21.69 14.25 3.31
N SER A 74 -21.38 14.25 4.61
CA SER A 74 -22.17 14.99 5.61
C SER A 74 -22.17 16.50 5.36
N LEU A 75 -21.04 17.07 4.95
CA LEU A 75 -20.92 18.49 4.62
C LEU A 75 -21.69 18.84 3.35
N VAL A 76 -21.65 17.98 2.33
CA VAL A 76 -22.44 18.14 1.10
C VAL A 76 -23.93 18.17 1.43
N ALA A 77 -24.42 17.18 2.19
CA ALA A 77 -25.83 17.12 2.60
C ALA A 77 -26.26 18.35 3.43
N ALA A 78 -25.39 18.84 4.33
CA ALA A 78 -25.66 20.06 5.08
C ALA A 78 -25.74 21.30 4.17
N SER A 79 -24.87 21.37 3.15
CA SER A 79 -24.88 22.45 2.15
C SER A 79 -26.16 22.42 1.32
N GLU A 80 -26.58 21.25 0.84
CA GLU A 80 -27.81 21.07 0.06
C GLU A 80 -29.04 21.56 0.84
N ARG A 81 -29.18 21.16 2.11
CA ARG A 81 -30.27 21.63 2.99
C ARG A 81 -30.28 23.15 3.18
N ARG A 82 -29.10 23.78 3.23
CA ARG A 82 -28.97 25.24 3.35
C ARG A 82 -29.41 25.93 2.06
N ILE A 83 -28.99 25.42 0.90
CA ILE A 83 -29.37 25.94 -0.42
C ILE A 83 -30.90 25.84 -0.59
N GLU A 84 -31.50 24.70 -0.28
CA GLU A 84 -32.95 24.51 -0.36
C GLU A 84 -33.73 25.51 0.52
N ARG A 85 -33.22 25.77 1.73
CA ARG A 85 -33.82 26.76 2.62
C ARG A 85 -33.76 28.17 2.03
N LEU A 86 -32.62 28.55 1.47
CA LEU A 86 -32.44 29.85 0.83
C LEU A 86 -33.37 29.99 -0.37
N THR A 87 -33.44 29.00 -1.26
CA THR A 87 -34.31 29.05 -2.45
C THR A 87 -35.80 29.11 -2.09
N ARG A 88 -36.24 28.39 -1.06
CA ARG A 88 -37.62 28.49 -0.54
C ARG A 88 -37.94 29.89 0.01
N THR A 89 -37.02 30.48 0.76
CA THR A 89 -37.21 31.84 1.30
C THR A 89 -37.29 32.86 0.16
N THR A 90 -36.40 32.79 -0.82
CA THR A 90 -36.40 33.69 -1.98
C THR A 90 -37.68 33.57 -2.83
N ARG A 91 -38.24 32.36 -2.98
CA ARG A 91 -39.54 32.15 -3.66
C ARG A 91 -40.72 32.76 -2.89
N LYS A 92 -40.71 32.71 -1.55
CA LYS A 92 -41.77 33.31 -0.72
C LYS A 92 -41.75 34.84 -0.76
N THR A 93 -40.56 35.45 -0.74
CA THR A 93 -40.44 36.93 -0.80
C THR A 93 -40.80 37.49 -2.17
N SER A 94 -40.54 36.75 -3.25
CA SER A 94 -40.92 37.17 -4.62
C SER A 94 -42.41 37.00 -4.92
N SER A 95 -43.12 36.08 -4.26
CA SER A 95 -44.58 35.95 -4.40
C SER A 95 -45.40 36.95 -3.57
N HIS A 96 -44.80 37.60 -2.56
CA HIS A 96 -45.49 38.55 -1.67
C HIS A 96 -45.34 40.03 -2.10
N GLY A 97 -44.54 40.30 -3.13
CA GLY A 97 -44.38 41.64 -3.73
C GLY A 97 -45.13 41.83 -5.07
N ALA A 98 -46.03 40.91 -5.42
CA ALA A 98 -46.75 40.89 -6.70
C ALA A 98 -48.27 41.13 -6.56
N HIS A 99 -48.72 41.75 -5.47
CA HIS A 99 -50.12 42.17 -5.25
C HIS A 99 -50.21 43.67 -5.05
#